data_AF-A0A7X8WCQ3-F1
#
_entry.id   AF-A0A7X8WCQ3-F1
#
_cell.length_a   1.000
_cell.length_b   1.000
_cell.length_c   1.000
_cell.angle_alpha   90.00
_cell.angle_beta   90.00
_cell.angle_gamma   90.00
#
_symmetry.space_group_name_H-M   'P 1'
#
loop_
_entity.id
_entity.type
_entity.pdbx_description
1 polymer ?
#
loop_
_entity_poly.entity_id
_entity_poly.type
_entity_poly.pdbx_seq_one_letter_code
_entity_poly.pdbx_strand_id
1 'polypeptide(L)'
;KEMWVTNAAYAYLVIKDGSESGASILGKDFVDGDYFKLIVTGYTAKKEKIGSIDFYLADYRNGKKELVNEWKRIDLGSFKEAEYIEFTMDGTDKNDYGLITPQYFCLDAITLIEK
;
A
#
# COMPACT_ATOMS: atom_id res chain seq x y z
N LYS A 1 -11.96 11.23 9.66
CA LYS A 1 -10.58 11.42 9.16
C LYS A 1 -10.37 10.42 8.05
N GLU A 2 -9.91 10.84 6.88
CA GLU A 2 -9.74 9.95 5.74
C GLU A 2 -8.60 10.42 4.85
N MET A 3 -8.16 9.53 3.97
CA MET A 3 -7.25 9.84 2.88
C MET A 3 -7.59 8.95 1.68
N TRP A 4 -7.12 9.35 0.51
CA TRP A 4 -7.30 8.58 -0.71
C TRP A 4 -5.95 8.07 -1.18
N VAL A 5 -5.88 6.82 -1.62
CA VAL A 5 -4.65 6.19 -2.12
C VAL A 5 -4.87 5.47 -3.44
N THR A 6 -3.81 5.35 -4.23
CA THR A 6 -3.76 4.52 -5.43
C THR A 6 -2.33 4.04 -5.69
N ASN A 7 -2.15 3.08 -6.60
CA ASN A 7 -0.81 2.69 -7.03
C ASN A 7 -0.10 3.85 -7.74
N ALA A 8 1.19 4.02 -7.48
CA ALA A 8 2.04 4.78 -8.38
C ALA A 8 2.19 4.02 -9.70
N ALA A 9 2.31 4.72 -10.82
CA ALA A 9 2.40 4.11 -12.15
C ALA A 9 3.53 3.05 -12.23
N TYR A 10 4.66 3.30 -11.56
CA TYR A 10 5.78 2.38 -11.55
C TYR A 10 5.42 1.04 -10.87
N ALA A 11 4.88 1.07 -9.65
CA ALA A 11 4.45 -0.13 -8.95
C ALA A 11 3.32 -0.85 -9.71
N TYR A 12 2.36 -0.09 -10.25
CA TYR A 12 1.24 -0.64 -11.02
C TYR A 12 1.71 -1.45 -12.23
N LEU A 13 2.59 -0.88 -13.06
CA LEU A 13 3.07 -1.55 -14.29
C LEU A 13 3.93 -2.77 -13.96
N VAL A 14 4.77 -2.70 -12.92
CA VAL A 14 5.55 -3.87 -12.48
C VAL A 14 4.65 -5.01 -12.02
N ILE A 15 3.57 -4.73 -11.29
CA ILE A 15 2.63 -5.78 -10.84
C ILE A 15 1.80 -6.32 -12.00
N LYS A 16 1.31 -5.43 -12.87
CA LYS A 16 0.41 -5.78 -13.97
C LYS A 16 1.10 -6.63 -15.04
N ASP A 17 2.28 -6.19 -15.46
CA ASP A 17 2.97 -6.73 -16.62
C ASP A 17 4.17 -7.59 -16.21
N GLY A 18 4.54 -7.61 -14.91
CA GLY A 18 5.56 -8.49 -14.36
C GLY A 18 6.89 -8.41 -15.09
N SER A 19 7.33 -9.56 -15.60
CA SER A 19 8.58 -9.71 -16.37
C SER A 19 8.56 -8.97 -17.72
N GLU A 20 7.39 -8.57 -18.22
CA GLU A 20 7.21 -7.87 -19.50
C GLU A 20 7.03 -6.35 -19.32
N SER A 21 7.06 -5.83 -18.09
CA SER A 21 6.74 -4.43 -17.78
C SER A 21 7.64 -3.38 -18.45
N GLY A 22 8.76 -3.77 -19.06
CA GLY A 22 9.74 -2.87 -19.66
C GLY A 22 10.40 -1.93 -18.65
N ALA A 23 10.14 -2.13 -17.36
CA ALA A 23 10.72 -1.36 -16.28
C ALA A 23 12.17 -1.77 -16.01
N SER A 24 12.94 -0.88 -15.37
CA SER A 24 14.32 -1.18 -15.01
C SER A 24 14.44 -2.29 -13.96
N ILE A 25 13.38 -2.52 -13.19
CA ILE A 25 13.25 -3.64 -12.26
C ILE A 25 12.13 -4.53 -12.79
N LEU A 26 12.47 -5.79 -13.05
CA LEU A 26 11.50 -6.81 -13.43
C LEU A 26 10.97 -7.47 -12.16
N GLY A 27 9.71 -7.19 -11.84
CA GLY A 27 8.99 -7.95 -10.81
C GLY A 27 8.61 -9.33 -11.33
N LYS A 28 8.25 -10.23 -10.41
CA LYS A 28 7.64 -11.51 -10.81
C LYS A 28 6.20 -11.30 -11.29
N ASP A 29 5.71 -12.21 -12.11
CA ASP A 29 4.29 -12.23 -12.49
C ASP A 29 3.43 -12.55 -11.25
N PHE A 30 2.41 -11.74 -11.01
CA PHE A 30 1.46 -11.96 -9.90
C PHE A 30 0.50 -13.12 -10.22
N VAL A 31 0.44 -14.08 -9.32
CA VAL A 31 -0.39 -15.30 -9.37
C VAL A 31 -1.30 -15.41 -8.14
N ASP A 32 -2.13 -16.46 -8.08
CA ASP A 32 -2.98 -16.70 -6.92
C ASP A 32 -2.14 -16.80 -5.63
N GLY A 33 -2.52 -16.03 -4.61
CA GLY A 33 -1.78 -15.90 -3.37
C GLY A 33 -0.93 -14.64 -3.24
N ASP A 34 -0.68 -13.93 -4.34
CA ASP A 34 0.14 -12.71 -4.31
C ASP A 34 -0.59 -11.48 -3.78
N TYR A 35 0.17 -10.56 -3.22
CA TYR A 35 -0.35 -9.27 -2.80
C TYR A 35 0.72 -8.19 -2.78
N PHE A 36 0.26 -6.94 -2.82
CA PHE A 36 1.03 -5.76 -2.52
C PHE A 36 0.16 -4.83 -1.67
N LYS A 37 0.64 -4.44 -0.49
CA LYS A 37 -0.15 -3.69 0.48
C LYS A 37 0.59 -2.48 1.04
N LEU A 38 -0.16 -1.41 1.26
CA LEU A 38 0.19 -0.28 2.08
C LEU A 38 -0.23 -0.57 3.52
N ILE A 39 0.69 -0.41 4.47
CA ILE A 39 0.45 -0.55 5.90
C ILE A 39 0.50 0.86 6.50
N VAL A 40 -0.63 1.31 7.03
CA VAL A 40 -0.80 2.64 7.62
C VAL A 40 -0.83 2.48 9.13
N THR A 41 0.17 2.99 9.83
CA THR A 41 0.28 2.84 11.30
C THR A 41 0.19 4.20 11.99
N GLY A 42 -0.73 4.34 12.94
CA GLY A 42 -0.88 5.53 13.76
C GLY A 42 -0.12 5.43 15.08
N TYR A 43 0.48 6.53 15.53
CA TYR A 43 1.27 6.61 16.76
C TYR A 43 0.93 7.81 17.64
N THR A 44 1.12 7.67 18.95
CA THR A 44 1.06 8.78 19.91
C THR A 44 2.31 9.65 19.84
N ALA A 45 2.30 10.83 20.47
CA ALA A 45 3.49 11.67 20.61
C ALA A 45 4.69 10.97 21.29
N LYS A 46 4.42 9.94 22.11
CA LYS A 46 5.45 9.12 22.78
C LYS A 46 5.96 7.96 21.92
N LYS A 47 5.57 7.90 20.64
CA LYS A 47 5.90 6.84 19.68
C LYS A 47 5.28 5.48 20.01
N GLU A 48 4.20 5.45 20.78
CA GLU A 48 3.46 4.22 21.06
C GLU A 48 2.48 3.95 19.92
N LYS A 49 2.42 2.70 19.45
CA LYS A 49 1.51 2.29 18.37
C LYS A 49 0.06 2.30 18.86
N ILE A 50 -0.81 3.02 18.16
CA ILE A 50 -2.25 3.04 18.39
C ILE A 50 -2.94 1.89 17.65
N GLY A 51 -2.54 1.67 16.40
CA GLY A 51 -3.13 0.64 15.55
C GLY A 51 -2.53 0.67 14.14
N SER A 52 -2.98 -0.26 13.29
CA SER A 52 -2.54 -0.39 11.90
C SER A 52 -3.73 -0.71 11.00
N ILE A 53 -3.70 -0.20 9.77
CA ILE A 53 -4.63 -0.53 8.70
C ILE A 53 -3.81 -1.11 7.54
N ASP A 54 -4.16 -2.31 7.12
CA ASP A 54 -3.61 -2.94 5.92
C ASP A 54 -4.53 -2.64 4.74
N PHE A 55 -4.01 -1.93 3.74
CA PHE A 55 -4.72 -1.64 2.50
C PHE A 55 -4.02 -2.32 1.32
N TYR A 56 -4.75 -3.19 0.62
CA TYR A 56 -4.19 -3.94 -0.49
C TYR A 56 -4.28 -3.11 -1.78
N LEU A 57 -3.11 -2.70 -2.27
CA LEU A 57 -2.94 -2.06 -3.58
C LEU A 57 -2.99 -3.10 -4.72
N ALA A 58 -2.66 -4.35 -4.41
CA ALA A 58 -2.98 -5.53 -5.20
C ALA A 58 -3.35 -6.69 -4.27
N ASP A 59 -4.40 -7.45 -4.61
CA ASP A 59 -4.83 -8.65 -3.87
C ASP A 59 -5.24 -9.74 -4.86
N TYR A 60 -4.38 -10.75 -4.99
CA TYR A 60 -4.58 -11.91 -5.86
C TYR A 60 -4.83 -13.17 -5.01
N ARG A 61 -5.11 -13.02 -3.72
CA ARG A 61 -5.40 -14.16 -2.83
C ARG A 61 -6.85 -14.59 -2.97
N ASN A 62 -7.11 -15.86 -2.66
CA ASN A 62 -8.46 -16.42 -2.57
C ASN A 62 -9.27 -16.21 -3.86
N GLY A 63 -8.63 -16.35 -5.03
CA GLY A 63 -9.28 -16.20 -6.33
C GLY A 63 -9.56 -14.76 -6.76
N LYS A 64 -9.13 -13.75 -5.99
CA LYS A 64 -9.20 -12.35 -6.40
C LYS A 64 -8.18 -12.04 -7.50
N LYS A 65 -8.41 -10.95 -8.23
CA LYS A 65 -7.47 -10.34 -9.20
C LYS A 65 -7.57 -8.82 -9.12
N GLU A 66 -7.49 -8.29 -7.91
CA GLU A 66 -7.62 -6.87 -7.67
C GLU A 66 -6.26 -6.19 -7.86
N LEU A 67 -6.21 -5.17 -8.72
CA LEU A 67 -5.08 -4.26 -8.87
C LEU A 67 -5.61 -2.84 -8.93
N VAL A 68 -5.32 -2.05 -7.89
CA VAL A 68 -5.89 -0.71 -7.73
C VAL A 68 -5.32 0.26 -8.78
N ASN A 69 -6.19 0.80 -9.64
CA ASN A 69 -5.88 1.85 -10.63
C ASN A 69 -6.74 3.12 -10.47
N GLU A 70 -7.53 3.18 -9.42
CA GLU A 70 -8.40 4.29 -9.07
C GLU A 70 -8.11 4.74 -7.64
N TRP A 71 -8.46 5.98 -7.32
CA TRP A 71 -8.40 6.47 -5.95
C TRP A 71 -9.37 5.68 -5.06
N LYS A 72 -8.84 5.08 -4.00
CA LYS A 72 -9.61 4.36 -2.98
C LYS A 72 -9.45 5.02 -1.62
N ARG A 73 -10.56 5.11 -0.89
CA ARG A 73 -10.63 5.75 0.43
C ARG A 73 -10.09 4.82 1.51
N ILE A 74 -9.26 5.37 2.40
CA ILE A 74 -8.89 4.76 3.69
C ILE A 74 -9.52 5.59 4.81
N ASP A 75 -10.31 4.92 5.65
CA ASP A 75 -10.86 5.52 6.86
C ASP A 75 -9.82 5.52 7.99
N LEU A 76 -9.47 6.70 8.48
CA LEU A 76 -8.49 6.89 9.55
C LEU A 76 -9.15 7.15 10.91
N GLY A 77 -10.44 6.83 11.07
CA GLY A 77 -11.19 7.04 12.32
C GLY A 77 -10.57 6.36 13.55
N SER A 78 -9.94 5.20 13.36
CA SER A 78 -9.20 4.48 14.42
C SER A 78 -7.95 5.23 14.89
N PHE A 79 -7.46 6.21 14.12
CA PHE A 79 -6.28 7.03 14.42
C PHE A 79 -6.65 8.42 14.93
N LYS A 80 -7.84 8.58 15.53
CA LYS A 80 -8.31 9.86 16.09
C LYS A 80 -7.29 10.54 17.02
N GLU A 81 -6.54 9.76 17.79
CA GLU A 81 -5.53 10.20 18.77
C GLU A 81 -4.10 10.12 18.22
N ALA A 82 -3.91 9.77 16.96
CA ALA A 82 -2.57 9.74 16.36
C ALA A 82 -2.02 11.15 16.18
N GLU A 83 -0.77 11.32 16.58
CA GLU A 83 0.01 12.56 16.41
C GLU A 83 0.88 12.48 15.15
N TYR A 84 1.23 11.27 14.72
CA TYR A 84 1.82 11.03 13.39
C TYR A 84 1.39 9.66 12.85
N ILE A 85 1.52 9.52 11.52
CA ILE A 85 1.23 8.30 10.77
C ILE A 85 2.50 7.88 10.03
N GLU A 86 2.80 6.60 10.08
CA GLU A 86 3.86 5.98 9.27
C GLU A 86 3.24 5.13 8.17
N PHE A 87 3.84 5.20 6.98
CA PHE A 87 3.48 4.38 5.84
C PHE A 87 4.63 3.41 5.56
N THR A 88 4.31 2.12 5.57
CA THR A 88 5.23 1.07 5.10
C THR A 88 4.53 0.23 4.04
N MET A 89 5.28 -0.54 3.28
CA MET A 89 4.74 -1.39 2.22
C MET A 89 5.28 -2.80 2.36
N ASP A 90 4.43 -3.78 2.06
CA ASP A 90 4.79 -5.20 2.06
C ASP A 90 4.08 -5.89 0.89
N GLY A 91 4.61 -7.02 0.46
CA GLY A 91 4.12 -7.74 -0.71
C GLY A 91 4.86 -9.04 -0.89
N THR A 92 4.39 -9.90 -1.78
CA THR A 92 4.95 -11.24 -1.99
C THR A 92 6.13 -11.26 -2.96
N ASP A 93 6.24 -10.28 -3.84
CA ASP A 93 7.39 -10.09 -4.73
C ASP A 93 8.57 -9.46 -3.99
N LYS A 94 9.31 -10.31 -3.27
CA LYS A 94 10.44 -9.94 -2.40
C LYS A 94 11.57 -10.97 -2.45
N ASN A 95 12.77 -10.53 -2.09
CA ASN A 95 13.95 -11.38 -1.89
C ASN A 95 14.61 -11.08 -0.52
N ASP A 96 15.81 -11.60 -0.27
CA ASP A 96 16.55 -11.43 0.99
C ASP A 96 16.89 -9.96 1.32
N TYR A 97 16.81 -9.07 0.34
CA TYR A 97 17.10 -7.64 0.49
C TYR A 97 15.84 -6.77 0.63
N GLY A 98 14.64 -7.34 0.47
CA GLY A 98 13.37 -6.63 0.58
C GLY A 98 12.48 -6.80 -0.64
N LEU A 99 11.53 -5.87 -0.81
CA LEU A 99 10.60 -5.89 -1.94
C LEU A 99 11.33 -5.62 -3.25
N ILE A 100 11.00 -6.43 -4.26
CA ILE A 100 11.36 -6.16 -5.66
C ILE A 100 10.37 -5.16 -6.26
N THR A 101 9.08 -5.33 -5.97
CA THR A 101 8.05 -4.38 -6.37
C THR A 101 8.39 -2.98 -5.83
N PRO A 102 8.43 -1.93 -6.68
CA PRO A 102 8.76 -0.57 -6.26
C PRO A 102 7.85 -0.08 -5.14
N GLN A 103 8.45 0.39 -4.04
CA GLN A 103 7.73 0.86 -2.85
C GLN A 103 7.24 2.31 -3.00
N TYR A 104 6.53 2.59 -4.09
CA TYR A 104 5.91 3.89 -4.37
C TYR A 104 4.39 3.75 -4.46
N PHE A 105 3.69 4.67 -3.82
CA PHE A 105 2.25 4.83 -3.95
C PHE A 105 1.90 6.31 -4.02
N CYS A 106 0.67 6.62 -4.41
CA CYS A 106 0.16 7.98 -4.40
C CYS A 106 -0.90 8.13 -3.31
N LEU A 107 -0.89 9.27 -2.63
CA LEU A 107 -1.91 9.69 -1.69
C LEU A 107 -2.42 11.08 -2.04
N ASP A 108 -3.68 11.35 -1.73
CA ASP A 108 -4.29 12.67 -1.92
C ASP A 108 -5.44 12.89 -0.92
N ALA A 109 -5.90 14.13 -0.81
CA ALA A 109 -7.08 14.56 -0.06
C ALA A 109 -7.09 14.08 1.41
N ILE A 110 -5.96 14.27 2.10
CA ILE A 110 -5.88 14.01 3.55
C ILE A 110 -6.84 14.96 4.26
N THR A 111 -7.88 14.41 4.87
CA THR A 111 -8.89 15.18 5.60
C THR A 111 -8.73 14.97 7.09
N LEU A 112 -8.36 16.04 7.78
CA LEU A 112 -8.28 16.14 9.23
C LEU A 112 -9.60 16.69 9.78
N ILE A 113 -10.04 16.14 10.91
CA ILE A 113 -11.15 16.69 11.70
C ILE A 113 -10.51 17.16 13.01
N GLU A 114 -10.80 18.41 13.38
CA GLU A 114 -10.32 19.02 14.61
C GLU A 114 -10.82 18.23 15.84
N LYS A 115 -10.00 18.17 16.88
CA LYS A 115 -10.32 17.42 18.10
C LYS A 115 -11.32 18.19 18.95
#